data_AF-A0A7X0HMG9-F1
#
_entry.id   AF-A0A7X0HMG9-F1
#
_cell.length_a   1.000
_cell.length_b   1.000
_cell.length_c   1.000
_cell.angle_alpha   90.00
_cell.angle_beta   90.00
_cell.angle_gamma   90.00
#
_symmetry.space_group_name_H-M   'P 1'
#
loop_
_entity.id
_entity.type
_entity.pdbx_description
1 polymer ?
#
loop_
_entity_poly.entity_id
_entity_poly.type
_entity_poly.pdbx_seq_one_letter_code
_entity_poly.pdbx_strand_id
1 'polypeptide(L)' 'MAKAPRVIGVLAEPAPPTWWRAHRHQVFLVLGLIGGFYLCSHTSDAAPPADPPRPAHTERPHSTATAQR' A
#
# COMPACT_ATOMS: atom_id res chain seq x y z
N MET A 1 -32.45 -9.22 41.29
CA MET A 1 -32.10 -8.26 40.22
C MET A 1 -31.60 -6.99 40.89
N ALA A 2 -30.29 -6.71 40.81
CA ALA A 2 -29.72 -5.50 41.39
C ALA A 2 -30.15 -4.29 40.54
N LYS A 3 -30.83 -3.33 41.17
CA LYS A 3 -31.31 -2.10 40.54
C LYS A 3 -30.12 -1.22 40.19
N ALA A 4 -29.96 -0.89 38.91
CA ALA A 4 -28.89 -0.01 38.46
C ALA A 4 -28.91 1.33 39.22
N PRO A 5 -27.76 1.87 39.64
CA PRO A 5 -27.70 3.12 40.38
C PRO A 5 -28.27 4.25 39.51
N ARG A 6 -29.29 4.93 40.04
CA ARG A 6 -29.93 6.09 39.43
C ARG A 6 -28.96 7.27 39.57
N VAL A 7 -28.38 7.73 38.46
CA VAL A 7 -27.47 8.89 38.46
C VAL A 7 -28.31 10.15 38.73
N ILE A 8 -28.27 10.62 39.98
CA ILE A 8 -28.93 11.85 40.44
C ILE A 8 -27.92 12.98 40.26
N GLY A 9 -27.99 13.68 39.13
CA GLY A 9 -27.19 14.87 38.88
C GLY A 9 -25.80 14.58 38.31
N VAL A 10 -25.57 15.04 37.08
CA VAL A 10 -24.24 15.17 36.50
C VAL A 10 -23.51 16.24 37.33
N LEU A 11 -22.58 15.82 38.20
CA LEU A 11 -21.83 16.71 39.10
C LEU A 11 -20.77 17.54 38.36
N ALA A 12 -20.51 17.26 37.09
CA ALA A 12 -19.62 18.02 36.23
C ALA A 12 -20.10 17.87 34.78
N GLU A 13 -20.45 18.99 34.14
CA GLU A 13 -20.73 19.03 32.70
C GLU A 13 -19.54 18.35 31.97
N PRO A 14 -19.79 17.33 31.12
CA PRO A 14 -18.70 16.68 30.41
C PRO A 14 -17.95 17.74 29.60
N ALA A 15 -16.66 17.90 29.91
CA ALA A 15 -15.82 18.89 29.24
C ALA A 15 -16.01 18.78 27.72
N PRO A 16 -16.19 19.90 27.01
CA PRO A 16 -16.42 19.88 25.58
C PRO A 16 -15.30 19.07 24.91
N PRO A 17 -15.62 18.27 23.88
CA PRO A 17 -14.62 17.45 23.22
C PRO A 17 -13.49 18.35 22.76
N THR A 18 -12.28 18.05 23.22
CA THR A 18 -11.10 18.81 22.81
C THR A 18 -10.93 18.69 21.30
N TRP A 19 -10.40 19.74 20.67
CA TRP A 19 -10.12 19.75 19.23
C TRP A 19 -9.33 18.50 18.80
N TRP A 20 -8.37 18.07 19.63
CA TRP A 20 -7.61 16.85 19.43
C TRP A 20 -8.49 15.59 19.38
N ARG A 21 -9.43 15.44 20.32
CA ARG A 21 -10.34 14.29 20.35
C ARG A 21 -11.24 14.22 19.11
N ALA A 22 -11.62 15.38 18.58
CA ALA A 22 -12.34 15.49 17.32
C ALA A 22 -11.46 15.15 16.10
N HIS A 23 -10.21 15.63 16.02
CA HIS A 23 -9.40 15.57 14.79
C HIS A 23 -8.29 14.49 14.79
N ARG A 24 -8.06 13.76 15.88
CA ARG A 24 -7.00 12.73 16.00
C ARG A 24 -7.00 11.73 14.84
N HIS A 25 -8.17 11.35 14.36
CA HIS A 25 -8.32 10.37 13.28
C HIS A 25 -7.82 10.93 11.94
N GLN A 26 -8.06 12.21 11.66
CA GLN A 26 -7.53 12.89 10.49
C GLN A 26 -6.00 13.03 10.58
N VAL A 27 -5.49 13.37 11.77
CA VAL A 27 -4.05 13.47 12.00
C VAL A 27 -3.38 12.12 11.77
N PHE A 28 -3.92 11.02 12.30
CA PHE A 28 -3.40 9.68 12.05
C PHE A 28 -3.47 9.27 10.57
N LEU A 29 -4.52 9.67 9.87
CA LEU A 29 -4.68 9.37 8.43
C LEU A 29 -3.61 10.11 7.60
N VAL A 30 -3.39 11.39 7.87
CA VAL A 30 -2.33 12.18 7.22
C VAL A 30 -0.94 11.64 7.57
N LEU A 31 -0.70 11.30 8.84
CA LEU A 31 0.58 10.74 9.28
C LEU A 31 0.87 9.40 8.60
N GLY A 32 -0.14 8.52 8.52
CA GLY A 32 -0.05 7.24 7.82
C GLY A 32 0.18 7.40 6.33
N LEU A 33 -0.48 8.37 5.69
CA LEU A 33 -0.28 8.67 4.26
C LEU A 33 1.15 9.14 4.00
N ILE A 34 1.68 10.07 4.81
CA ILE A 34 3.05 10.56 4.68
C ILE A 34 4.05 9.43 4.92
N GLY A 35 3.85 8.63 5.98
CA GLY A 35 4.72 7.50 6.28
C GLY A 35 4.72 6.43 5.18
N GLY A 36 3.54 6.09 4.65
CA GLY A 36 3.39 5.16 3.53
C GLY A 36 4.01 5.70 2.24
N PHE A 37 3.80 6.97 1.93
CA PHE A 37 4.44 7.62 0.78
C PHE A 37 5.95 7.60 0.90
N TYR A 38 6.50 8.01 2.05
CA TYR A 38 7.93 8.00 2.30
C TYR A 38 8.51 6.60 2.18
N LEU A 39 7.84 5.59 2.75
CA LEU A 39 8.27 4.20 2.66
C LEU A 39 8.29 3.73 1.20
N CYS A 40 7.19 3.89 0.46
CA CYS A 40 7.12 3.53 -0.96
C CYS A 40 8.21 4.24 -1.78
N SER A 41 8.46 5.53 -1.56
CA SER A 41 9.49 6.26 -2.30
C SER A 41 10.91 5.75 -2.03
N HIS A 42 11.19 5.25 -0.83
CA HIS A 42 12.54 4.78 -0.47
C HIS A 42 12.74 3.27 -0.65
N THR A 43 11.66 2.49 -0.76
CA THR A 43 11.71 1.05 -1.07
C THR A 43 11.41 0.73 -2.53
N SER A 44 11.14 1.73 -3.37
CA SER A 44 11.00 1.57 -4.83
C SER A 44 12.32 1.33 -5.57
N ASP A 45 13.35 0.79 -4.91
CA ASP A 45 14.35 -0.04 -5.60
C ASP A 45 13.67 -1.37 -6.00
N ALA A 46 12.61 -1.24 -6.81
CA ALA A 46 12.03 -2.37 -7.50
C ALA A 46 13.08 -2.80 -8.51
N ALA A 47 13.72 -3.94 -8.24
CA ALA A 47 14.67 -4.56 -9.15
C ALA A 47 14.20 -4.40 -10.60
N PRO A 48 15.07 -3.99 -11.53
CA PRO A 48 14.67 -3.70 -12.90
C PRO A 48 13.86 -4.89 -13.45
N PRO A 49 12.72 -4.62 -14.14
CA PRO A 49 11.88 -5.67 -14.67
C PRO A 49 12.75 -6.62 -15.48
N ALA A 50 12.73 -7.92 -15.13
CA ALA A 50 13.52 -8.92 -15.81
C ALA A 50 13.20 -8.87 -17.32
N ASP A 51 14.24 -8.80 -18.15
CA ASP A 51 14.08 -8.74 -19.59
C ASP A 51 13.19 -9.90 -20.07
N PRO A 52 12.13 -9.63 -20.85
CA PRO A 52 11.29 -10.69 -21.38
C PRO A 52 12.16 -11.62 -22.26
N PRO A 53 11.92 -12.95 -22.25
CA PRO A 53 12.67 -13.87 -23.08
C PRO A 53 12.51 -13.48 -24.55
N ARG A 54 13.61 -13.01 -25.16
CA ARG A 54 13.63 -12.62 -26.57
C ARG A 54 13.36 -13.86 -27.41
N PRO A 55 12.40 -13.83 -28.36
CA PRO A 55 12.20 -14.95 -29.28
C PRO A 55 13.47 -15.12 -30.13
N ALA A 56 14.20 -16.21 -29.88
CA ALA A 56 15.32 -16.63 -30.71
C ALA A 56 14.76 -17.08 -32.07
N HIS A 57 15.22 -16.44 -33.14
CA HIS A 57 14.85 -16.82 -34.49
C HIS A 57 15.55 -18.15 -34.78
N THR A 58 14.78 -19.22 -35.01
CA THR A 58 15.34 -20.46 -35.55
C THR A 58 15.76 -20.17 -36.98
N GLU A 59 17.06 -19.98 -37.22
CA GLU A 59 17.60 -20.02 -38.56
C GLU A 59 17.32 -21.41 -39.15
N ARG A 60 16.55 -21.43 -40.24
CA ARG A 60 16.27 -22.64 -40.99
C ARG A 60 17.62 -23.15 -41.53
N PRO A 61 17.97 -24.44 -41.38
CA PRO A 61 19.19 -24.94 -42.00
C PRO A 61 19.09 -24.72 -43.52
N HIS A 62 20.01 -23.91 -44.07
CA HIS A 62 20.20 -23.82 -45.49
C HIS A 62 20.66 -25.20 -45.98
N SER A 63 19.72 -25.98 -46.54
CA SER A 63 20.03 -27.18 -47.28
C SER A 63 20.70 -26.75 -48.59
N THR A 64 22.03 -26.68 -48.59
CA THR A 64 22.80 -26.68 -49.84
C THR A 64 22.73 -28.09 -50.42
N ALA A 65 21.68 -28.36 -51.20
CA ALA A 65 21.69 -29.46 -52.14
C ALA A 65 22.66 -29.11 -53.28
N THR A 66 23.90 -29.56 -53.16
CA THR A 66 24.87 -29.54 -54.25
C THR A 66 24.36 -30.47 -55.35
N ALA A 67 23.68 -29.90 -56.35
CA ALA A 67 23.43 -30.57 -57.62
C ALA A 67 24.75 -30.59 -58.41
N GLN A 68 25.53 -31.65 -58.24
CA GLN A 68 26.65 -31.95 -59.13
C GLN A 68 26.09 -32.48 -60.46
N ARG A 69 26.44 -31.81 -61.56
CA ARG A 69 26.32 -32.27 -62.94
C ARG A 69 27.72 -32.53 -63.49
#